data_AF-A0A132E552-F1
#
_entry.id   AF-A0A132E552-F1
#
_cell.length_a   1.000
_cell.length_b   1.000
_cell.length_c   1.000
_cell.angle_alpha   90.00
_cell.angle_beta   90.00
_cell.angle_gamma   90.00
#
_symmetry.space_group_name_H-M   'P 1'
#
loop_
_entity.id
_entity.type
_entity.pdbx_description
1 polymer ?
#
loop_
_entity_poly.entity_id
_entity_poly.type
_entity_poly.pdbx_seq_one_letter_code
_entity_poly.pdbx_strand_id
1 'polypeptide(L)'
;MIDLADILPSALPDAVAWAEAQAARGLAQGMSLTPSQADDARSVGVAQPDRIRVVVADRLPFPDTPTLAAIARDTGLLSPGTIGLTLGHAVFVLRGHDTRRLLTHEFRHVHQYEAAGSVGAFLARYLHEIATVGYDAAPLEADARRHEFD
;
A
#
# COMPACT_ATOMS: atom_id res chain seq x y z
N MET A 1 10.84 -2.55 -24.29
CA MET A 1 10.27 -2.56 -22.93
C MET A 1 10.09 -1.10 -22.59
N ILE A 2 8.87 -0.65 -22.32
CA ILE A 2 8.63 0.75 -21.95
C ILE A 2 9.18 0.91 -20.54
N ASP A 3 10.04 1.89 -20.30
CA ASP A 3 10.55 2.18 -18.97
C ASP A 3 9.39 2.70 -18.11
N LEU A 4 9.22 2.15 -16.92
CA LEU A 4 8.22 2.62 -15.97
C LEU A 4 8.39 4.13 -15.74
N ALA A 5 9.63 4.60 -15.62
CA ALA A 5 9.93 6.01 -15.44
C ALA A 5 9.34 6.91 -16.53
N ASP A 6 9.26 6.42 -17.77
CA ASP A 6 8.75 7.18 -18.92
C ASP A 6 7.21 7.30 -18.90
N ILE A 7 6.51 6.27 -18.41
CA ILE A 7 5.03 6.26 -18.38
C ILE A 7 4.44 6.82 -17.09
N LEU A 8 5.20 6.82 -16.00
CA LEU A 8 4.71 7.24 -14.68
C LEU A 8 4.07 8.62 -14.67
N PRO A 9 4.65 9.68 -15.27
CA PRO A 9 4.01 11.00 -15.27
C PRO A 9 2.60 11.00 -15.86
N SER A 10 2.39 10.19 -16.91
CA SER A 10 1.11 10.10 -17.60
C SER A 10 0.11 9.17 -16.91
N ALA A 11 0.58 8.11 -16.25
CA ALA A 11 -0.26 7.12 -15.58
C ALA A 11 -0.59 7.49 -14.12
N LEU A 12 0.19 8.37 -13.50
CA LEU A 12 0.04 8.74 -12.09
C LEU A 12 -1.38 9.26 -11.76
N PRO A 13 -2.00 10.17 -12.53
CA PRO A 13 -3.35 10.65 -12.20
C PRO A 13 -4.38 9.53 -12.09
N ASP A 14 -4.35 8.58 -13.03
CA ASP A 14 -5.27 7.43 -13.02
C ASP A 14 -4.95 6.47 -11.87
N ALA A 15 -3.68 6.28 -11.54
CA ALA A 15 -3.25 5.47 -10.39
C ALA A 15 -3.73 6.08 -9.07
N VAL A 16 -3.64 7.40 -8.91
CA VAL A 16 -4.18 8.12 -7.73
C VAL A 16 -5.69 7.96 -7.66
N ALA A 17 -6.41 8.21 -8.75
CA ALA A 17 -7.86 8.09 -8.77
C ALA A 17 -8.34 6.67 -8.42
N TRP A 18 -7.65 5.66 -8.95
CA TRP A 18 -7.92 4.26 -8.60
C TRP A 18 -7.65 3.98 -7.12
N ALA A 19 -6.49 4.43 -6.60
CA ALA A 19 -6.10 4.23 -5.22
C ALA A 19 -7.06 4.90 -4.23
N GLU A 20 -7.48 6.14 -4.51
CA GLU A 20 -8.46 6.86 -3.69
C GLU A 20 -9.82 6.17 -3.70
N ALA A 21 -10.27 5.68 -4.86
CA ALA A 21 -11.52 4.93 -4.96
C ALA A 21 -11.49 3.62 -4.16
N GLN A 22 -10.39 2.86 -4.21
CA GLN A 22 -10.24 1.66 -3.39
C GLN A 22 -10.08 2.00 -1.90
N ALA A 23 -9.33 3.05 -1.55
CA ALA A 23 -9.19 3.51 -0.18
C ALA A 23 -10.55 3.86 0.44
N ALA A 24 -11.39 4.61 -0.28
CA ALA A 24 -12.75 4.94 0.17
C ALA A 24 -13.60 3.68 0.41
N ARG A 25 -13.55 2.70 -0.50
CA ARG A 25 -14.24 1.40 -0.33
C ARG A 25 -13.72 0.65 0.88
N GLY A 26 -12.40 0.57 1.04
CA GLY A 26 -11.75 -0.12 2.15
C GLY A 26 -12.10 0.50 3.51
N LEU A 27 -12.13 1.84 3.59
CA LEU A 27 -12.53 2.55 4.80
C LEU A 27 -14.00 2.33 5.16
N ALA A 28 -14.88 2.16 4.16
CA ALA A 28 -16.31 1.92 4.39
C ALA A 28 -16.61 0.49 4.86
N GLN A 29 -15.85 -0.51 4.42
CA GLN A 29 -16.14 -1.93 4.66
C GLN A 29 -15.20 -2.63 5.65
N GLY A 30 -14.03 -2.06 5.89
CA GLY A 30 -13.00 -2.67 6.72
C GLY A 30 -13.33 -2.60 8.21
N MET A 31 -12.68 -3.47 8.98
CA MET A 31 -12.82 -3.51 10.43
C MET A 31 -11.85 -2.52 11.08
N SER A 32 -12.29 -1.88 12.17
CA SER A 32 -11.38 -1.12 13.03
C SER A 32 -10.32 -2.04 13.63
N LEU A 33 -9.16 -1.47 13.96
CA LEU A 33 -8.11 -2.20 14.65
C LEU A 33 -8.57 -2.69 16.02
N THR A 34 -8.11 -3.88 16.39
CA THR A 34 -8.11 -4.33 17.79
C THR A 34 -7.14 -3.45 18.61
N PRO A 35 -7.26 -3.42 19.95
CA PRO A 35 -6.33 -2.66 20.79
C PRO A 35 -4.86 -3.01 20.54
N SER A 36 -4.53 -4.30 20.40
CA SER A 36 -3.15 -4.74 20.13
C SER A 36 -2.65 -4.28 18.76
N GLN A 37 -3.48 -4.37 17.72
CA GLN A 37 -3.12 -3.85 16.40
C GLN A 37 -2.94 -2.33 16.40
N ALA A 38 -3.75 -1.59 17.18
CA ALA A 38 -3.60 -0.15 17.32
C ALA A 38 -2.28 0.21 18.02
N ASP A 39 -1.87 -0.56 19.03
CA ASP A 39 -0.58 -0.40 19.70
C ASP A 39 0.60 -0.71 18.77
N ASP A 40 0.49 -1.78 17.97
CA ASP A 40 1.47 -2.09 16.92
C ASP A 40 1.55 -0.97 15.87
N ALA A 41 0.41 -0.44 15.40
CA ALA A 41 0.37 0.68 14.46
C ALA A 41 1.08 1.93 15.02
N ARG A 42 0.83 2.27 16.29
CA ARG A 42 1.54 3.38 16.97
C ARG A 42 3.05 3.12 17.06
N SER A 43 3.43 1.88 17.36
CA SER A 43 4.83 1.47 17.52
C SER A 43 5.62 1.58 16.21
N VAL A 44 4.96 1.41 15.06
CA VAL A 44 5.56 1.64 13.73
C VAL A 44 5.38 3.07 13.20
N GLY A 45 4.87 3.99 14.02
CA GLY A 45 4.85 5.42 13.76
C GLY A 45 3.53 5.98 13.23
N VAL A 46 2.45 5.19 13.15
CA VAL A 46 1.14 5.69 12.73
C VAL A 46 0.61 6.71 13.74
N ALA A 47 0.29 7.91 13.25
CA ALA A 47 -0.25 9.00 14.05
C ALA A 47 -1.75 8.82 14.34
N GLN A 48 -2.52 8.26 13.40
CA GLN A 48 -3.98 8.11 13.51
C GLN A 48 -4.43 6.65 13.37
N PRO A 49 -4.05 5.75 14.29
CA PRO A 49 -4.40 4.32 14.21
C PRO A 49 -5.92 4.07 14.18
N ASP A 50 -6.72 4.92 14.82
CA ASP A 50 -8.18 4.79 14.86
C ASP A 50 -8.86 5.00 13.50
N ARG A 51 -8.14 5.60 12.53
CA ARG A 51 -8.61 5.75 11.15
C ARG A 51 -8.35 4.51 10.30
N ILE A 52 -7.45 3.62 10.73
CA ILE A 52 -7.12 2.43 9.96
C ILE A 52 -8.34 1.51 9.88
N ARG A 53 -8.60 1.00 8.67
CA ARG A 53 -9.57 -0.06 8.43
C ARG A 53 -8.90 -1.21 7.71
N VAL A 54 -8.97 -2.40 8.29
CA VAL A 54 -8.40 -3.62 7.73
C VAL A 54 -9.50 -4.41 7.02
N VAL A 55 -9.26 -4.72 5.75
CA VAL A 55 -10.11 -5.54 4.90
C VAL A 55 -9.42 -6.87 4.65
N VAL A 56 -9.97 -7.95 5.21
CA VAL A 56 -9.52 -9.30 4.92
C VAL A 56 -10.33 -9.84 3.73
N ALA A 57 -9.68 -10.00 2.58
CA ALA A 57 -10.34 -10.36 1.32
C ALA A 57 -9.78 -11.65 0.71
N ASP A 58 -10.59 -12.36 -0.08
CA ASP A 58 -10.14 -13.53 -0.84
C ASP A 58 -9.29 -13.15 -2.05
N ARG A 59 -9.38 -11.89 -2.50
CA ARG A 59 -8.57 -11.30 -3.57
C ARG A 59 -8.32 -9.83 -3.24
N LEU A 60 -7.08 -9.38 -3.45
CA LEU A 60 -6.75 -7.96 -3.33
C LEU A 60 -7.37 -7.15 -4.48
N PRO A 61 -7.68 -5.85 -4.25
CA PRO A 61 -8.06 -4.95 -5.32
C PRO A 61 -6.99 -4.92 -6.42
N PHE A 62 -7.42 -4.93 -7.67
CA PHE A 62 -6.54 -4.86 -8.84
C PHE A 62 -7.14 -3.91 -9.87
N PRO A 63 -6.35 -3.09 -10.58
CA PRO A 63 -6.88 -2.17 -11.58
C PRO A 63 -7.39 -2.89 -12.83
N ASP A 64 -8.58 -2.51 -13.29
CA ASP A 64 -9.16 -3.02 -14.55
C ASP A 64 -8.60 -2.29 -15.78
N THR A 65 -8.08 -1.07 -15.61
CA THR A 65 -7.49 -0.28 -16.69
C THR A 65 -6.22 -0.97 -17.20
N PRO A 66 -6.11 -1.32 -18.50
CA PRO A 66 -4.98 -2.09 -19.02
C PRO A 66 -3.61 -1.50 -18.72
N THR A 67 -3.46 -0.17 -18.79
CA THR A 67 -2.20 0.53 -18.49
C THR A 67 -1.80 0.37 -17.03
N LEU A 68 -2.73 0.60 -16.09
CA LEU A 68 -2.46 0.44 -14.65
C LEU A 68 -2.24 -1.03 -14.28
N ALA A 69 -2.96 -1.95 -14.93
CA ALA A 69 -2.76 -3.40 -14.77
C ALA A 69 -1.36 -3.83 -15.23
N ALA A 70 -0.87 -3.30 -16.34
CA ALA A 70 0.48 -3.55 -16.83
C ALA A 70 1.52 -3.00 -15.85
N ILE A 71 1.39 -1.74 -15.43
CA ILE A 71 2.27 -1.13 -14.43
C ILE A 71 2.30 -1.98 -13.15
N ALA A 72 1.14 -2.35 -12.61
CA ALA A 72 1.08 -3.07 -11.34
C ALA A 72 1.73 -4.46 -11.42
N ARG A 73 1.70 -5.12 -12.59
CA ARG A 73 2.38 -6.40 -12.83
C ARG A 73 3.88 -6.23 -13.03
N ASP A 74 4.28 -5.30 -13.89
CA ASP A 74 5.67 -5.12 -14.31
C ASP A 74 6.55 -4.54 -13.19
N THR A 75 5.93 -3.83 -12.23
CA THR A 75 6.60 -3.25 -11.06
C THR A 75 6.72 -4.20 -9.88
N GLY A 76 6.00 -5.32 -9.89
CA GLY A 76 5.86 -6.22 -8.74
C GLY A 76 4.88 -5.72 -7.66
N LEU A 77 4.37 -4.48 -7.76
CA LEU A 77 3.51 -3.86 -6.76
C LEU A 77 2.24 -4.67 -6.48
N LEU A 78 1.57 -5.18 -7.52
CA LEU A 78 0.42 -6.10 -7.40
C LEU A 78 0.72 -7.38 -8.17
N SER A 79 1.86 -8.00 -7.88
CA SER A 79 2.21 -9.31 -8.41
C SER A 79 1.26 -10.40 -7.87
N PRO A 80 1.22 -11.60 -8.48
CA PRO A 80 0.47 -12.73 -7.93
C PRO A 80 0.88 -13.13 -6.50
N GLY A 81 2.08 -12.74 -6.05
CA GLY A 81 2.57 -12.98 -4.69
C GLY A 81 2.23 -11.87 -3.69
N THR A 82 1.59 -10.79 -4.11
CA THR A 82 1.19 -9.68 -3.23
C THR A 82 0.08 -10.16 -2.28
N ILE A 83 0.36 -10.12 -0.98
CA ILE A 83 -0.55 -10.57 0.08
C ILE A 83 -1.12 -9.42 0.93
N GLY A 84 -0.59 -8.20 0.75
CA GLY A 84 -1.04 -6.99 1.42
C GLY A 84 -1.04 -5.79 0.45
N LEU A 85 -1.90 -4.81 0.74
CA LEU A 85 -1.96 -3.55 0.00
C LEU A 85 -2.46 -2.45 0.93
N THR A 86 -1.66 -1.40 1.11
CA THR A 86 -2.06 -0.20 1.85
C THR A 86 -2.38 0.95 0.92
N LEU A 87 -3.54 1.59 1.13
CA LEU A 87 -3.99 2.78 0.41
C LEU A 87 -4.49 3.82 1.40
N GLY A 88 -3.61 4.76 1.79
CA GLY A 88 -3.90 5.70 2.87
C GLY A 88 -4.09 4.96 4.19
N HIS A 89 -5.27 5.09 4.81
CA HIS A 89 -5.64 4.36 6.03
C HIS A 89 -6.42 3.05 5.76
N ALA A 90 -6.64 2.68 4.51
CA ALA A 90 -7.27 1.41 4.15
C ALA A 90 -6.18 0.36 3.91
N VAL A 91 -6.21 -0.72 4.69
CA VAL A 91 -5.25 -1.84 4.61
C VAL A 91 -6.00 -3.08 4.13
N PHE A 92 -5.60 -3.63 3.00
CA PHE A 92 -6.14 -4.86 2.45
C PHE A 92 -5.14 -5.98 2.70
N VAL A 93 -5.63 -7.12 3.19
CA VAL A 93 -4.82 -8.32 3.39
C VAL A 93 -5.54 -9.52 2.79
N LEU A 94 -4.76 -10.41 2.19
CA LEU A 94 -5.28 -11.67 1.68
C LEU A 94 -5.68 -12.55 2.87
N ARG A 95 -6.84 -13.22 2.77
CA ARG A 95 -7.35 -14.10 3.83
C ARG A 95 -6.30 -15.15 4.22
N GLY A 96 -6.03 -15.25 5.52
CA GLY A 96 -5.03 -16.17 6.07
C GLY A 96 -3.61 -15.63 6.12
N HIS A 97 -3.38 -14.38 5.70
CA HIS A 97 -2.09 -13.72 5.72
C HIS A 97 -2.03 -12.52 6.68
N ASP A 98 -3.08 -12.29 7.49
CA ASP A 98 -3.21 -11.23 8.50
C ASP A 98 -2.32 -11.44 9.74
N THR A 99 -1.10 -11.93 9.51
CA THR A 99 -0.04 -12.05 10.50
C THR A 99 0.36 -10.69 11.04
N ARG A 100 0.84 -10.66 12.29
CA ARG A 100 1.36 -9.44 12.90
C ARG A 100 2.47 -8.79 12.06
N ARG A 101 3.34 -9.63 11.49
CA ARG A 101 4.42 -9.22 10.60
C ARG A 101 3.92 -8.48 9.37
N LEU A 102 2.95 -9.05 8.65
CA LEU A 102 2.37 -8.37 7.49
C LEU A 102 1.62 -7.10 7.91
N LEU A 103 0.82 -7.14 8.98
CA LEU A 103 0.05 -5.97 9.42
C LEU A 103 0.96 -4.81 9.82
N THR A 104 2.06 -5.07 10.51
CA THR A 104 3.03 -4.03 10.89
C THR A 104 3.77 -3.44 9.70
N HIS A 105 4.07 -4.26 8.68
CA HIS A 105 4.54 -3.78 7.38
C HIS A 105 3.53 -2.81 6.74
N GLU A 106 2.27 -3.23 6.62
CA GLU A 106 1.21 -2.40 6.03
C GLU A 106 0.93 -1.12 6.85
N PHE A 107 0.94 -1.22 8.17
CA PHE A 107 0.81 -0.04 9.05
C PHE A 107 1.99 0.92 8.88
N ARG A 108 3.18 0.41 8.57
CA ARG A 108 4.31 1.29 8.25
C ARG A 108 4.08 2.05 6.94
N HIS A 109 3.41 1.47 5.95
CA HIS A 109 2.94 2.22 4.79
C HIS A 109 1.88 3.26 5.16
N VAL A 110 0.97 2.97 6.09
CA VAL A 110 0.02 3.99 6.59
C VAL A 110 0.76 5.21 7.14
N HIS A 111 1.78 4.99 7.97
CA HIS A 111 2.64 6.08 8.46
C HIS A 111 3.29 6.87 7.31
N GLN A 112 3.81 6.17 6.29
CA GLN A 112 4.42 6.83 5.14
C GLN A 112 3.40 7.64 4.31
N TYR A 113 2.16 7.17 4.19
CA TYR A 113 1.05 7.95 3.61
C TYR A 113 0.75 9.20 4.45
N GLU A 114 0.67 9.07 5.77
CA GLU A 114 0.46 10.21 6.68
C GLU A 114 1.58 11.25 6.55
N ALA A 115 2.83 10.79 6.50
CA ALA A 115 4.00 11.65 6.32
C ALA A 115 4.04 12.35 4.96
N ALA A 116 3.55 11.69 3.90
CA ALA A 116 3.44 12.27 2.56
C ALA A 116 2.28 13.28 2.43
N GLY A 117 1.28 13.20 3.31
CA GLY A 117 0.15 14.12 3.38
C GLY A 117 -0.93 13.94 2.31
N SER A 118 -0.73 13.09 1.30
CA SER A 118 -1.75 12.72 0.32
C SER A 118 -1.43 11.39 -0.37
N VAL A 119 -2.46 10.75 -0.93
CA VAL A 119 -2.29 9.52 -1.73
C VAL A 119 -1.39 9.79 -2.94
N GLY A 120 -1.61 10.90 -3.65
CA GLY A 120 -0.80 11.27 -4.81
C GLY A 120 0.67 11.51 -4.50
N ALA A 121 0.98 12.23 -3.42
CA ALA A 121 2.38 12.48 -3.04
C ALA A 121 3.12 11.18 -2.67
N PHE A 122 2.46 10.29 -1.93
CA PHE A 122 3.03 8.98 -1.61
C PHE A 122 3.25 8.15 -2.88
N LEU A 123 2.22 7.99 -3.73
CA LEU A 123 2.30 7.15 -4.92
C LEU A 123 3.34 7.66 -5.92
N ALA A 124 3.45 8.98 -6.10
CA ALA A 124 4.47 9.57 -6.96
C ALA A 124 5.88 9.16 -6.52
N ARG A 125 6.16 9.27 -5.21
CA ARG A 125 7.45 8.87 -4.64
C ARG A 125 7.66 7.36 -4.73
N TYR A 126 6.68 6.59 -4.28
CA TYR A 126 6.76 5.14 -4.16
C TYR A 126 6.98 4.48 -5.54
N LEU A 127 6.19 4.87 -6.54
CA LEU A 127 6.37 4.37 -7.90
C LEU A 127 7.69 4.83 -8.53
N HIS A 128 8.14 6.05 -8.24
CA HIS A 128 9.44 6.53 -8.71
C HIS A 128 10.62 5.75 -8.10
N GLU A 129 10.55 5.43 -6.80
CA GLU A 129 11.53 4.57 -6.14
C GLU A 129 11.58 3.19 -6.81
N ILE A 130 10.41 2.56 -7.05
CA ILE A 130 10.35 1.26 -7.74
C ILE A 130 10.88 1.35 -9.17
N ALA A 131 10.55 2.41 -9.93
CA ALA A 131 11.07 2.62 -11.28
C ALA A 131 12.60 2.68 -11.31
N THR A 132 13.19 3.27 -10.27
CA THR A 132 14.61 3.62 -10.25
C THR A 132 15.46 2.47 -9.72
N VAL A 133 15.03 1.77 -8.68
CA VAL A 133 15.83 0.76 -7.98
C VAL A 133 15.18 -0.62 -7.91
N GLY A 134 13.94 -0.76 -8.39
CA GLY A 134 13.15 -1.99 -8.26
C GLY A 134 12.49 -2.13 -6.89
N TYR A 135 11.47 -2.98 -6.81
CA TYR A 135 10.61 -3.15 -5.63
C TYR A 135 11.39 -3.53 -4.36
N ASP A 136 12.23 -4.56 -4.44
CA ASP A 136 12.97 -5.08 -3.28
C ASP A 136 14.00 -4.10 -2.70
N ALA A 137 14.53 -3.20 -3.54
CA ALA A 137 15.49 -2.20 -3.13
C ALA A 137 14.86 -0.82 -2.86
N ALA A 138 13.55 -0.66 -3.07
CA ALA A 138 12.87 0.62 -2.89
C ALA A 138 12.98 1.09 -1.42
N PRO A 139 13.44 2.33 -1.15
CA PRO A 139 13.61 2.83 0.21
C PRO A 139 12.37 2.74 1.12
N LEU A 140 11.17 3.02 0.60
CA LEU A 140 9.92 2.91 1.37
C LEU A 140 9.59 1.47 1.75
N GLU A 141 9.88 0.52 0.86
CA GLU A 141 9.73 -0.92 1.09
C GLU A 141 10.75 -1.45 2.10
N ALA A 142 12.02 -1.04 1.98
CA ALA A 142 13.05 -1.37 2.95
C ALA A 142 12.73 -0.78 4.35
N ASP A 143 12.10 0.39 4.39
CA ASP A 143 11.60 0.98 5.63
C ASP A 143 10.43 0.21 6.24
N ALA A 144 9.47 -0.24 5.44
CA ALA A 144 8.38 -1.11 5.88
C ALA A 144 8.93 -2.42 6.49
N ARG A 145 9.86 -3.08 5.79
CA ARG A 145 10.53 -4.31 6.26
C ARG A 145 11.25 -4.15 7.61
N ARG A 146 11.87 -3.01 7.88
CA ARG A 146 12.54 -2.75 9.17
C ARG A 146 11.57 -2.62 10.36
N HIS A 147 10.29 -2.41 10.09
CA HIS A 147 9.26 -2.24 11.12
C HIS A 147 8.30 -3.45 11.20
N GLU A 148 8.69 -4.58 10.61
CA GLU A 148 8.00 -5.85 10.74
C GLU A 148 8.21 -6.45 12.13
N PHE A 149 7.13 -6.83 12.82
CA PHE A 149 7.17 -7.52 14.10
C PHE A 149 6.69 -8.97 13.98
N ASP A 150 7.41 -9.90 14.62
CA ASP A 150 7.01 -11.31 14.73
C ASP A 150 5.81 -11.51 15.69
#